data_AF-A0A962YPZ7-F1
#
_entry.id   AF-A0A962YPZ7-F1
#
_cell.length_a   1.000
_cell.length_b   1.000
_cell.length_c   1.000
_cell.angle_alpha   90.00
_cell.angle_beta   90.00
_cell.angle_gamma   90.00
#
_symmetry.space_group_name_H-M   'P 1'
#
loop_
_entity.id
_entity.type
_entity.pdbx_description
1 polymer ?
#
loop_
_entity_poly.entity_id
_entity_poly.type
_entity_poly.pdbx_seq_one_letter_code
_entity_poly.pdbx_strand_id
1 'polypeptide(L)'
;MKKILIALALLTLPGLTVASGDGGFHPMTAPIDPHNDASLQKGAKLFVNYCMGCHSLEHQRYNRMARDIGLTDEQVKENLIFTGAKDGDLMKNAMPKTEAKQWFGVTP
;
A
#
# COMPACT_ATOMS: atom_id res chain seq x y z
N MET A 1 14.47 7.41 52.43
CA MET A 1 15.66 7.16 51.58
C MET A 1 15.55 5.87 50.76
N LYS A 2 15.28 4.71 51.37
CA LYS A 2 15.19 3.41 50.66
C LYS A 2 14.16 3.37 49.51
N LYS A 3 12.99 4.00 49.69
CA LYS A 3 11.94 4.11 48.65
C LYS A 3 12.34 5.01 47.47
N ILE A 4 13.14 6.04 47.73
CA ILE A 4 13.64 6.97 46.69
C ILE A 4 14.71 6.27 45.85
N LEU A 5 15.60 5.50 46.49
CA LEU A 5 16.60 4.69 45.80
C LEU A 5 15.96 3.62 44.88
N ILE A 6 14.86 3.00 45.34
CA ILE A 6 14.10 2.04 44.51
C ILE A 6 13.44 2.73 43.32
N ALA A 7 12.81 3.90 43.52
CA ALA A 7 12.18 4.65 42.43
C ALA A 7 13.21 5.12 41.39
N LEU A 8 14.39 5.57 41.83
CA LEU A 8 15.48 5.97 40.94
C LEU A 8 16.01 4.78 40.13
N ALA A 9 16.15 3.61 40.76
CA ALA A 9 16.55 2.39 40.08
C ALA A 9 15.51 1.99 39.01
N LEU A 10 14.21 2.01 39.33
CA LEU A 10 13.15 1.69 38.36
C LEU A 10 13.08 2.67 37.18
N LEU A 11 13.41 3.94 37.39
CA LEU A 11 13.43 4.94 36.31
C LEU A 11 14.55 4.69 35.28
N THR A 12 15.61 3.99 35.67
CA THR A 12 16.74 3.66 34.79
C THR A 12 16.58 2.36 34.01
N LEU A 13 15.60 1.50 34.36
CA LEU A 13 15.34 0.23 33.67
C LEU A 13 15.08 0.35 32.15
N PRO A 14 14.38 1.36 31.63
CA PRO A 14 14.14 1.50 30.18
C PRO A 14 15.41 1.70 29.35
N GLY A 15 16.49 2.21 29.97
CA GLY A 15 17.78 2.46 29.31
C GLY A 15 18.63 1.21 29.08
N LEU A 16 18.21 0.05 29.61
CA LEU A 16 18.89 -1.25 29.43
C LEU A 16 18.31 -2.05 28.25
N THR A 17 17.38 -1.48 27.48
CA THR A 17 16.86 -2.13 26.28
C THR A 17 17.89 -2.02 25.15
N VAL A 18 18.58 -3.14 24.87
CA VAL A 18 19.35 -3.30 23.63
C VAL A 18 18.35 -3.72 22.56
N ALA A 19 18.20 -2.92 21.51
CA ALA A 19 17.44 -3.35 20.35
C ALA A 19 18.06 -4.66 19.82
N SER A 20 17.26 -5.71 19.68
CA SER A 20 17.63 -6.98 19.04
C SER A 20 17.76 -6.76 17.53
N GLY A 21 18.69 -5.90 17.13
CA GLY A 21 18.80 -5.31 15.81
C GLY A 21 20.19 -5.49 15.23
N ASP A 22 20.58 -6.74 15.01
CA ASP A 22 21.49 -7.14 13.92
C ASP A 22 21.42 -8.65 13.73
N GLY A 23 20.26 -9.16 13.30
CA GLY A 23 20.16 -10.55 12.87
C GLY A 23 20.96 -10.88 11.60
N GLY A 24 21.91 -10.03 11.18
CA GLY A 24 22.72 -10.20 9.98
C GLY A 24 22.00 -9.91 8.67
N PHE A 25 20.72 -9.53 8.71
CA PHE A 25 19.92 -9.18 7.53
C PHE A 25 19.76 -7.67 7.44
N HIS A 26 20.68 -7.01 6.75
CA HIS A 26 20.48 -5.62 6.34
C HIS A 26 19.33 -5.53 5.32
N PRO A 27 18.49 -4.48 5.38
CA PRO A 27 17.52 -4.22 4.32
C PRO A 27 18.24 -4.15 2.98
N MET A 28 17.95 -5.10 2.10
CA MET A 28 18.49 -5.09 0.74
C MET A 28 17.74 -4.05 -0.09
N THR A 29 18.48 -3.20 -0.79
CA THR A 29 17.87 -2.28 -1.76
C THR A 29 17.31 -3.10 -2.92
N ALA A 30 16.00 -3.01 -3.13
CA ALA A 30 15.38 -3.61 -4.31
C ALA A 30 15.91 -2.89 -5.57
N PRO A 31 16.27 -3.61 -6.64
CA PRO A 31 16.77 -3.03 -7.88
C PRO A 31 15.61 -2.48 -8.74
N ILE A 32 14.85 -1.56 -8.17
CA ILE A 32 13.67 -0.93 -8.80
C ILE A 32 13.77 0.58 -8.70
N ASP A 33 13.22 1.27 -9.71
CA ASP A 33 13.09 2.72 -9.71
C ASP A 33 11.61 3.09 -9.51
N PRO A 34 11.23 3.59 -8.32
CA PRO A 34 9.86 4.00 -8.03
C PRO A 34 9.47 5.33 -8.70
N HIS A 35 10.37 5.99 -9.42
CA HIS A 35 10.12 7.23 -10.16
C HIS A 35 10.09 7.00 -11.67
N ASN A 36 10.15 5.75 -12.13
CA ASN A 36 10.02 5.42 -13.54
C ASN A 36 8.53 5.42 -13.97
N ASP A 37 8.03 6.59 -14.35
CA ASP A 37 6.64 6.79 -14.76
C ASP A 37 6.20 5.84 -15.88
N ALA A 38 7.05 5.57 -16.88
CA ALA A 38 6.71 4.67 -17.97
C ALA A 38 6.45 3.24 -17.47
N SER A 39 7.26 2.77 -16.52
CA SER A 39 7.04 1.48 -15.86
C SER A 39 5.74 1.48 -15.03
N LEU A 40 5.50 2.55 -14.27
CA LEU A 40 4.31 2.70 -13.44
C LEU A 40 3.02 2.77 -14.25
N GLN A 41 3.01 3.54 -15.36
CA GLN A 41 1.90 3.62 -16.30
C GLN A 41 1.59 2.26 -16.94
N LYS A 42 2.62 1.50 -17.33
CA LYS A 42 2.44 0.12 -17.80
C LYS A 42 1.85 -0.77 -16.71
N GLY A 43 2.32 -0.63 -15.47
CA GLY A 43 1.78 -1.32 -14.30
C GLY A 43 0.31 -1.00 -14.05
N ALA A 44 -0.07 0.29 -14.07
CA ALA A 44 -1.44 0.75 -13.91
C ALA A 44 -2.36 0.16 -14.99
N LYS A 45 -1.91 0.18 -16.26
CA LYS A 45 -2.64 -0.46 -17.36
C LYS A 45 -2.84 -1.95 -17.10
N LEU A 46 -1.80 -2.69 -16.73
CA LEU A 46 -1.91 -4.13 -16.47
C LEU A 46 -2.84 -4.42 -15.29
N PHE A 47 -2.71 -3.65 -14.19
CA PHE A 47 -3.54 -3.82 -13.01
C PHE A 47 -5.02 -3.64 -13.36
N VAL A 48 -5.38 -2.54 -14.02
CA VAL A 48 -6.78 -2.25 -14.38
C VAL A 48 -7.34 -3.32 -15.32
N ASN A 49 -6.57 -3.74 -16.33
CA ASN A 49 -7.09 -4.67 -17.35
C ASN A 49 -7.16 -6.13 -16.89
N TYR A 50 -6.32 -6.55 -15.94
CA TYR A 50 -6.19 -7.97 -15.58
C TYR A 50 -6.37 -8.28 -14.10
N CYS A 51 -5.94 -7.39 -13.21
CA CYS A 51 -5.96 -7.64 -11.76
C CYS A 51 -7.27 -7.12 -11.15
N MET A 52 -7.74 -5.96 -11.61
CA MET A 52 -8.84 -5.21 -11.00
C MET A 52 -10.21 -5.89 -11.13
N GLY A 53 -10.32 -6.96 -11.94
CA GLY A 53 -11.51 -7.81 -11.94
C GLY A 53 -11.72 -8.53 -10.60
N CYS A 54 -10.63 -8.87 -9.89
CA CYS A 54 -10.66 -9.59 -8.62
C CYS A 54 -10.07 -8.80 -7.45
N HIS A 55 -9.05 -7.99 -7.70
CA HIS A 55 -8.36 -7.17 -6.69
C HIS A 55 -8.86 -5.73 -6.69
N SER A 56 -8.84 -5.11 -5.52
CA SER A 56 -9.14 -3.69 -5.38
C SER A 56 -7.92 -2.92 -4.86
N LEU A 57 -7.82 -1.64 -5.20
CA LEU A 57 -6.92 -0.71 -4.51
C LEU A 57 -7.79 0.19 -3.63
N GLU A 58 -8.29 -0.37 -2.52
CA GLU A 58 -9.32 0.27 -1.67
C GLU A 58 -8.93 1.63 -1.08
N HIS A 59 -7.64 1.99 -1.15
CA HIS A 59 -7.10 3.26 -0.65
C HIS A 59 -6.53 4.16 -1.75
N GLN A 60 -6.62 3.76 -3.02
CA GLN A 60 -6.15 4.55 -4.16
C GLN A 60 -7.32 5.12 -4.94
N ARG A 61 -7.17 6.37 -5.39
CA ARG A 61 -8.11 7.05 -6.29
C ARG A 61 -7.48 7.18 -7.67
N TYR A 62 -8.31 7.09 -8.72
CA TYR A 62 -7.83 7.18 -10.10
C TYR A 62 -7.02 8.46 -10.36
N ASN A 63 -7.54 9.63 -9.99
CA ASN A 63 -6.87 10.91 -10.20
C ASN A 63 -5.60 11.10 -9.35
N ARG A 64 -5.50 10.42 -8.19
CA ARG A 64 -4.29 10.50 -7.37
C ARG A 64 -3.18 9.69 -8.00
N MET A 65 -3.50 8.45 -8.38
CA MET A 65 -2.57 7.59 -9.12
C MET A 65 -2.13 8.26 -10.42
N ALA A 66 -3.05 8.87 -11.18
CA ALA A 66 -2.76 9.61 -12.41
C ALA A 66 -1.63 10.64 -12.21
N ARG A 67 -1.83 11.54 -11.24
CA ARG A 67 -0.89 12.62 -10.92
C ARG A 67 0.47 12.11 -10.46
N ASP A 68 0.49 11.01 -9.70
CA ASP A 68 1.72 10.42 -9.18
C ASP A 68 2.57 9.75 -10.29
N ILE A 69 1.97 9.44 -11.46
CA ILE A 69 2.66 8.78 -12.58
C ILE A 69 2.64 9.62 -13.87
N GLY A 70 2.36 10.92 -13.75
CA GLY A 70 2.42 11.88 -14.87
C GLY A 70 1.30 11.75 -15.92
N LEU A 71 0.16 11.16 -15.59
CA LEU A 71 -1.02 11.11 -16.47
C LEU A 71 -2.02 12.23 -16.15
N THR A 72 -2.75 12.68 -17.17
CA THR A 72 -3.89 13.58 -16.99
C THR A 72 -5.16 12.83 -16.59
N ASP A 73 -6.11 13.53 -16.00
CA ASP A 73 -7.40 12.94 -15.62
C ASP A 73 -8.17 12.44 -16.86
N GLU A 74 -8.07 13.14 -18.00
CA GLU A 74 -8.63 12.69 -19.28
C GLU A 74 -8.00 11.38 -19.76
N GLN A 75 -6.68 11.26 -19.72
CA GLN A 75 -5.99 10.03 -20.12
C GLN A 75 -6.44 8.83 -19.25
N VAL A 76 -6.58 9.04 -17.94
CA VAL A 76 -7.04 7.99 -17.03
C VAL A 76 -8.50 7.65 -17.27
N LYS A 77 -9.36 8.64 -17.48
CA LYS A 77 -10.78 8.43 -17.78
C LYS A 77 -10.97 7.66 -19.08
N GLU A 78 -10.20 7.98 -20.11
CA GLU A 78 -10.30 7.32 -21.43
C GLU A 78 -9.71 5.91 -21.44
N ASN A 79 -8.62 5.67 -20.69
CA ASN A 79 -7.82 4.46 -20.85
C ASN A 79 -7.87 3.49 -19.66
N LEU A 80 -8.31 3.93 -18.48
CA LEU A 80 -8.25 3.14 -17.24
C LEU A 80 -9.59 3.05 -16.50
N ILE A 81 -10.62 3.80 -16.91
CA ILE A 81 -11.96 3.76 -16.30
C ILE A 81 -12.97 3.19 -17.30
N PHE A 82 -13.30 1.90 -17.15
CA PHE A 82 -14.24 1.21 -18.04
C PHE A 82 -15.65 1.04 -17.45
N THR A 83 -15.84 1.39 -16.18
CA THR A 83 -17.06 1.09 -15.40
C THR A 83 -17.95 2.31 -15.17
N GLY A 84 -17.62 3.46 -15.74
CA GLY A 84 -18.33 4.72 -15.51
C GLY A 84 -18.04 5.36 -14.14
N ALA A 85 -17.01 4.88 -13.41
CA ALA A 85 -16.52 5.54 -12.20
C ALA A 85 -16.05 6.97 -12.49
N LYS A 86 -16.02 7.81 -11.46
CA LYS A 86 -15.40 9.14 -11.54
C LYS A 86 -13.90 9.02 -11.30
N ASP A 87 -13.14 9.96 -11.84
CA ASP A 87 -11.69 10.10 -11.61
C ASP A 87 -11.35 10.26 -10.10
N GLY A 88 -12.25 10.88 -9.34
CA GLY A 88 -12.11 10.99 -7.88
C GLY A 88 -12.47 9.72 -7.10
N ASP A 89 -13.03 8.69 -7.73
CA ASP A 89 -13.47 7.48 -7.02
C ASP A 89 -12.30 6.57 -6.64
N LEU A 90 -12.55 5.74 -5.62
CA LEU A 90 -11.62 4.69 -5.25
C LEU A 90 -11.63 3.57 -6.30
N MET A 91 -10.48 2.96 -6.52
CA MET A 91 -10.30 1.87 -7.47
C MET A 91 -10.83 0.54 -6.91
N LYS A 92 -12.17 0.39 -6.90
CA LYS A 92 -12.88 -0.81 -6.44
C LYS A 92 -13.35 -1.68 -7.59
N ASN A 93 -13.59 -2.95 -7.29
CA ASN A 93 -14.22 -3.90 -8.19
C ASN A 93 -15.67 -4.19 -7.76
N ALA A 94 -16.37 -4.97 -8.58
CA ALA A 94 -17.75 -5.37 -8.32
C ALA A 94 -17.86 -6.64 -7.45
N MET A 95 -16.75 -7.22 -7.00
CA MET A 95 -16.74 -8.51 -6.32
C MET A 95 -17.25 -8.37 -4.88
N PRO A 96 -18.33 -9.08 -4.49
CA PRO A 96 -18.82 -9.06 -3.12
C PRO A 96 -17.84 -9.75 -2.15
N LYS A 97 -17.57 -9.12 -0.99
CA LYS A 97 -16.55 -9.61 -0.04
C LYS A 97 -16.88 -10.99 0.55
N THR A 98 -18.15 -11.23 0.87
CA THR A 98 -18.61 -12.50 1.48
C THR A 98 -18.39 -13.66 0.52
N GLU A 99 -18.83 -13.50 -0.72
CA GLU A 99 -18.72 -14.47 -1.80
C GLU A 99 -17.26 -14.66 -2.21
N ALA A 100 -16.46 -13.59 -2.31
CA ALA A 100 -15.03 -13.67 -2.57
C ALA A 100 -14.31 -14.55 -1.53
N LYS A 101 -14.61 -14.33 -0.24
CA LYS A 101 -14.05 -15.13 0.85
C LYS A 101 -14.50 -16.59 0.78
N GLN A 102 -15.73 -16.85 0.36
CA GLN A 102 -16.22 -18.21 0.16
C GLN A 102 -15.54 -18.92 -1.02
N TRP A 103 -15.31 -18.22 -2.13
CA TRP A 103 -14.74 -18.80 -3.35
C TRP A 103 -13.21 -18.95 -3.28
N PHE A 104 -12.51 -17.97 -2.71
CA PHE A 104 -11.04 -17.89 -2.72
C PHE A 104 -10.39 -18.05 -1.34
N GLY A 105 -11.18 -18.14 -0.26
CA GLY A 105 -10.68 -18.20 1.12
C GLY A 105 -10.24 -16.85 1.70
N VAL A 106 -10.10 -15.82 0.86
CA VAL A 106 -9.72 -14.44 1.23
C VAL A 106 -10.38 -13.44 0.28
N THR A 107 -10.56 -12.20 0.74
CA THR A 107 -11.00 -11.09 -0.12
C THR A 107 -9.78 -10.47 -0.81
N PRO A 108 -9.70 -10.48 -2.15
CA PRO A 108 -8.56 -9.95 -2.89
C PRO A 108 -8.56 -8.42 -3.06
#